data_AF-A0A7W1HPL7-F1
#
_entry.id   AF-A0A7W1HPL7-F1
#
_cell.length_a   1.000
_cell.length_b   1.000
_cell.length_c   1.000
_cell.angle_alpha   90.00
_cell.angle_beta   90.00
_cell.angle_gamma   90.00
#
_symmetry.space_group_name_H-M   'P 1'
#
loop_
_entity.id
_entity.type
_entity.pdbx_description
1 polymer ?
#
loop_
_entity_poly.entity_id
_entity_poly.type
_entity_poly.pdbx_seq_one_letter_code
_entity_poly.pdbx_strand_id
1 'polypeptide(L)'
;EIVPPGRPPSPEAEIIVVTAGRIADVTLRGRAATSQGREDVRTVLEGLPHVSRVLDAANLNALHASDKLGDFVLEAKVPWGFGPPEEEVLRGGHGSTLEMRVPLLIAGAGVRADSVPRGAGLVDVAPTIAALLGARPPADAQGRALGELLSV
;
A
#
# COMPACT_ATOMS: atom_id res chain seq x y z
N GLU A 1 -5.26 -5.77 -20.56
CA GLU A 1 -4.53 -7.05 -20.45
C GLU A 1 -4.14 -7.28 -19.00
N ILE A 2 -4.36 -8.49 -18.48
CA ILE A 2 -3.83 -8.90 -17.17
C ILE A 2 -2.47 -9.55 -17.42
N VAL A 3 -1.43 -9.04 -16.77
CA VAL A 3 -0.04 -9.44 -17.03
C VAL A 3 0.45 -10.41 -15.95
N PRO A 4 0.85 -11.65 -16.32
CA PRO A 4 1.43 -12.57 -15.37
C PRO A 4 2.88 -12.16 -15.03
N PRO A 5 3.41 -12.59 -13.87
CA PRO A 5 4.80 -12.35 -13.50
C PRO A 5 5.79 -12.77 -14.59
N GLY A 6 6.79 -11.92 -14.85
CA GLY A 6 7.88 -12.20 -15.78
C GLY A 6 7.55 -12.08 -17.26
N ARG A 7 6.34 -11.63 -17.64
CA ARG A 7 5.99 -11.32 -19.03
C ARG A 7 5.70 -9.83 -19.20
N PRO A 8 6.13 -9.20 -20.31
CA PRO A 8 5.71 -7.84 -20.63
C PRO A 8 4.25 -7.85 -21.15
N PRO A 9 3.49 -6.76 -20.96
CA PRO A 9 2.22 -6.57 -21.66
C PRO A 9 2.44 -6.43 -23.17
N SER A 10 1.39 -6.73 -23.94
CA SER A 10 1.32 -6.38 -25.35
C SER A 10 1.62 -4.89 -25.56
N PRO A 11 2.37 -4.51 -26.62
CA PRO A 11 2.56 -3.10 -26.99
C PRO A 11 1.24 -2.37 -27.28
N GLU A 12 0.20 -3.10 -27.69
CA GLU A 12 -1.11 -2.55 -28.02
C GLU A 12 -2.04 -2.44 -26.80
N ALA A 13 -1.64 -2.98 -25.64
CA ALA A 13 -2.46 -2.92 -24.44
C ALA A 13 -2.54 -1.49 -23.89
N GLU A 14 -3.75 -0.91 -23.92
CA GLU A 14 -4.04 0.42 -23.38
C GLU A 14 -4.38 0.40 -21.88
N ILE A 15 -4.80 -0.75 -21.34
CA ILE A 15 -5.07 -0.94 -19.91
C ILE A 15 -4.32 -2.19 -19.48
N ILE A 16 -3.40 -2.04 -18.53
CA ILE A 16 -2.52 -3.10 -18.04
C ILE A 16 -2.82 -3.32 -16.58
N VAL A 17 -3.09 -4.56 -16.19
CA VAL A 17 -3.48 -4.93 -14.84
C VAL A 17 -2.47 -5.94 -14.29
N VAL A 18 -1.86 -5.61 -13.15
CA VAL A 18 -0.98 -6.51 -12.39
C VAL A 18 -1.67 -6.85 -11.09
N THR A 19 -1.99 -8.13 -10.88
CA THR A 19 -2.77 -8.60 -9.73
C THR A 19 -1.85 -9.05 -8.60
N ALA A 20 -2.19 -8.69 -7.36
CA ALA A 20 -1.48 -9.11 -6.15
C ALA A 20 -2.47 -9.38 -5.01
N GLY A 21 -3.09 -10.57 -5.03
CA GLY A 21 -3.97 -11.04 -3.96
C GLY A 21 -5.18 -10.13 -3.78
N ARG A 22 -5.12 -9.21 -2.82
CA ARG A 22 -6.23 -8.29 -2.48
C ARG A 22 -6.27 -7.01 -3.30
N ILE A 23 -5.21 -6.72 -4.06
CA ILE A 23 -5.10 -5.52 -4.86
C ILE A 23 -4.78 -5.83 -6.31
N ALA A 24 -5.05 -4.87 -7.18
CA ALA A 24 -4.55 -4.87 -8.55
C ALA A 24 -4.04 -3.47 -8.92
N ASP A 25 -2.83 -3.42 -9.45
CA ASP A 25 -2.22 -2.21 -10.00
C ASP A 25 -2.64 -2.06 -11.47
N VAL A 26 -3.10 -0.87 -11.84
CA VAL A 26 -3.63 -0.58 -13.17
C VAL A 26 -2.86 0.56 -13.80
N THR A 27 -2.14 0.27 -14.88
CA THR A 27 -1.43 1.27 -15.70
C THR A 27 -2.17 1.50 -17.00
N LEU A 28 -2.37 2.76 -17.37
CA LEU A 28 -3.04 3.20 -18.58
C LEU A 28 -2.02 3.65 -19.63
N ARG A 29 -2.35 3.43 -20.90
CA ARG A 29 -1.58 3.86 -22.07
C ARG A 29 -2.52 4.33 -23.17
N GLY A 30 -1.97 5.04 -24.16
CA GLY A 30 -2.70 5.45 -25.35
C GLY A 30 -3.96 6.25 -25.00
N ARG A 31 -5.10 5.85 -25.56
CA ARG A 31 -6.39 6.52 -25.36
C ARG A 31 -6.87 6.45 -23.92
N ALA A 32 -6.59 5.35 -23.22
CA ALA A 32 -6.99 5.18 -21.82
C ALA A 32 -6.25 6.17 -20.88
N ALA A 33 -5.05 6.62 -21.24
CA ALA A 33 -4.28 7.60 -20.46
C ALA A 33 -4.69 9.06 -20.70
N THR A 34 -5.63 9.33 -21.62
CA THR A 34 -6.19 10.67 -21.79
C THR A 34 -7.11 11.03 -20.61
N SER A 35 -7.37 12.31 -20.37
CA SER A 35 -8.27 12.72 -19.28
C SER A 35 -9.65 12.06 -19.38
N GLN A 36 -10.25 12.03 -20.58
CA GLN A 36 -11.54 11.37 -20.77
C GLN A 36 -11.42 9.85 -20.60
N GLY A 37 -10.42 9.22 -21.23
CA GLY A 37 -10.22 7.78 -21.11
C GLY A 37 -9.99 7.32 -19.66
N ARG A 38 -9.29 8.13 -18.86
CA ARG A 38 -9.05 7.86 -17.45
C ARG A 38 -10.34 7.89 -16.64
N GLU A 39 -11.22 8.86 -16.89
CA GLU A 39 -12.52 8.96 -16.22
C GLU A 39 -13.47 7.84 -16.66
N ASP A 40 -13.45 7.46 -17.96
CA ASP A 40 -14.22 6.32 -18.47
C ASP A 40 -13.77 5.02 -17.79
N VAL A 41 -12.45 4.80 -17.68
CA VAL A 41 -11.87 3.63 -17.01
C VAL A 41 -12.20 3.64 -15.52
N ARG A 42 -12.05 4.78 -14.82
CA ARG A 42 -12.43 4.92 -13.41
C ARG A 42 -13.90 4.50 -13.20
N THR A 43 -14.81 5.04 -14.01
CA THR A 43 -16.25 4.77 -13.91
C THR A 43 -16.54 3.27 -14.03
N VAL A 44 -15.88 2.59 -14.98
CA VAL A 44 -16.02 1.13 -15.14
C VAL A 44 -15.47 0.39 -13.93
N LEU A 45 -14.28 0.75 -13.44
CA LEU A 45 -13.63 0.11 -12.29
C LEU A 45 -14.44 0.26 -10.99
N GLU A 46 -14.99 1.45 -10.74
CA GLU A 46 -15.84 1.75 -9.58
C GLU A 46 -17.20 1.01 -9.67
N GLY A 47 -17.67 0.70 -10.88
CA GLY A 47 -18.89 -0.07 -11.11
C GLY A 47 -18.75 -1.59 -10.92
N LEU A 48 -17.53 -2.12 -10.73
CA LEU A 48 -17.32 -3.55 -10.58
C LEU A 48 -17.82 -4.05 -9.21
N PRO A 49 -18.69 -5.07 -9.16
CA PRO A 49 -19.34 -5.51 -7.91
C PRO A 49 -18.40 -6.09 -6.85
N HIS A 50 -17.19 -6.49 -7.27
CA HIS A 50 -16.17 -7.10 -6.42
C HIS A 50 -15.04 -6.14 -6.02
N VAL A 51 -15.08 -4.90 -6.51
CA VAL A 51 -14.14 -3.84 -6.13
C VAL A 51 -14.73 -3.06 -4.95
N SER A 52 -13.94 -2.87 -3.90
CA SER A 52 -14.32 -2.03 -2.75
C SER A 52 -13.84 -0.60 -2.89
N ARG A 53 -12.67 -0.40 -3.49
CA ARG A 53 -12.04 0.92 -3.68
C ARG A 53 -11.26 0.98 -4.98
N VAL A 54 -11.28 2.16 -5.59
CA VAL A 54 -10.38 2.57 -6.68
C VAL A 54 -9.55 3.72 -6.13
N LEU A 55 -8.26 3.49 -5.91
CA LEU A 55 -7.31 4.48 -5.41
C LEU A 55 -6.65 5.14 -6.61
N ASP A 56 -6.81 6.44 -6.75
CA ASP A 56 -6.14 7.22 -7.80
C ASP A 56 -4.85 7.86 -7.30
N ALA A 57 -4.15 8.57 -8.19
CA ALA A 57 -2.94 9.33 -7.87
C ALA A 57 -3.06 10.23 -6.61
N ALA A 58 -4.20 10.87 -6.37
CA ALA A 58 -4.37 11.71 -5.18
C ALA A 58 -4.45 10.85 -3.91
N ASN A 59 -5.16 9.72 -3.97
CA ASN A 59 -5.20 8.75 -2.87
C ASN A 59 -3.82 8.12 -2.62
N LEU A 60 -3.12 7.71 -3.67
CA LEU A 60 -1.79 7.11 -3.59
C LEU A 60 -0.74 8.08 -3.02
N ASN A 61 -0.80 9.35 -3.43
CA ASN A 61 0.04 10.41 -2.86
C ASN A 61 -0.25 10.61 -1.37
N ALA A 62 -1.52 10.61 -0.96
CA ALA A 62 -1.90 10.72 0.45
C ALA A 62 -1.44 9.51 1.29
N LEU A 63 -1.22 8.35 0.65
CA LEU A 63 -0.67 7.14 1.28
C LEU A 63 0.87 7.09 1.24
N HIS A 64 1.54 8.11 0.68
CA HIS A 64 2.98 8.11 0.42
C HIS A 64 3.43 6.90 -0.41
N ALA A 65 2.59 6.45 -1.33
CA ALA A 65 2.89 5.31 -2.17
C ALA A 65 3.99 5.64 -3.20
N SER A 66 4.67 4.61 -3.70
CA SER A 66 5.71 4.78 -4.71
C SER A 66 5.13 5.31 -6.02
N ASP A 67 5.88 6.20 -6.66
CA ASP A 67 5.70 6.68 -8.03
C ASP A 67 5.77 5.59 -9.12
N LYS A 68 6.14 4.36 -8.75
CA LYS A 68 6.18 3.19 -9.65
C LYS A 68 4.82 2.50 -9.81
N LEU A 69 3.84 2.85 -8.99
CA LEU A 69 2.48 2.34 -9.15
C LEU A 69 1.81 2.97 -10.37
N GLY A 70 0.83 2.26 -10.92
CA GLY A 70 0.03 2.71 -12.04
C GLY A 70 -0.92 3.86 -11.70
N ASP A 71 -1.77 4.21 -12.66
CA ASP A 71 -2.76 5.28 -12.57
C ASP A 71 -3.85 5.02 -11.52
N PHE A 72 -4.14 3.74 -11.27
CA PHE A 72 -5.06 3.28 -10.23
C PHE A 72 -4.54 2.05 -9.50
N VAL A 73 -4.90 1.93 -8.22
CA VAL A 73 -4.83 0.67 -7.46
C VAL A 73 -6.24 0.28 -7.03
N LEU A 74 -6.63 -0.94 -7.35
CA LEU A 74 -7.93 -1.51 -6.95
C LEU A 74 -7.77 -2.26 -5.65
N GLU A 75 -8.76 -2.18 -4.77
CA GLU A 75 -8.92 -3.09 -3.64
C GLU A 75 -10.14 -3.99 -3.84
N ALA A 76 -9.98 -5.28 -3.57
CA ALA A 76 -11.07 -6.23 -3.64
C ALA A 76 -11.95 -6.18 -2.38
N LYS A 77 -13.25 -6.33 -2.58
CA LYS A 77 -14.23 -6.54 -1.50
C LYS A 77 -14.07 -7.95 -0.93
N VAL A 78 -14.09 -8.11 0.40
CA VAL A 78 -14.10 -9.45 1.03
C VAL A 78 -15.32 -10.26 0.58
N PRO A 79 -15.20 -11.56 0.23
CA PRO A 79 -13.99 -12.42 0.31
C PRO A 79 -13.19 -12.51 -1.01
N TRP A 80 -13.41 -11.59 -1.95
CA TRP A 80 -12.81 -11.62 -3.28
C TRP A 80 -11.34 -11.18 -3.27
N GLY A 81 -10.62 -11.58 -4.31
CA GLY A 81 -9.26 -11.17 -4.63
C GLY A 81 -9.06 -11.12 -6.15
N PHE A 82 -7.93 -10.55 -6.58
CA PHE A 82 -7.51 -10.52 -7.97
C PHE A 82 -6.48 -11.62 -8.23
N GLY A 83 -6.76 -12.49 -9.18
CA GLY A 83 -5.86 -13.56 -9.58
C GLY A 83 -6.59 -14.64 -10.35
N PRO A 84 -5.84 -15.61 -10.92
CA PRO A 84 -6.47 -16.82 -11.43
C PRO A 84 -7.18 -17.54 -10.27
N PRO A 85 -8.22 -18.34 -10.56
CA PRO A 85 -8.79 -19.24 -9.56
C PRO A 85 -7.68 -20.16 -9.03
N GLU A 86 -7.46 -20.14 -7.73
CA GLU A 86 -6.53 -21.06 -7.07
C GLU A 86 -7.22 -22.40 -6.81
N GLU A 87 -6.49 -23.51 -6.94
CA GLU A 87 -6.99 -24.85 -6.63
C GLU A 87 -7.31 -25.01 -5.13
N GLU A 88 -6.62 -24.26 -4.27
CA GLU A 88 -6.89 -24.16 -2.85
C GLU A 88 -7.56 -22.83 -2.49
N VAL A 89 -8.58 -22.89 -1.63
CA VAL A 89 -9.23 -21.67 -1.12
C VAL A 89 -8.32 -21.00 -0.10
N LEU A 90 -7.68 -19.90 -0.51
CA LEU A 90 -6.97 -19.01 0.41
C LEU A 90 -7.93 -18.52 1.51
N ARG A 91 -7.55 -18.76 2.77
CA ARG A 91 -8.36 -18.41 3.94
C ARG A 91 -8.09 -17.02 4.50
N GLY A 92 -7.12 -16.31 3.93
CA GLY A 92 -6.74 -14.96 4.34
C GLY A 92 -5.79 -14.32 3.33
N GLY A 93 -5.73 -12.99 3.35
CA GLY A 93 -4.86 -12.21 2.50
C GLY A 93 -4.66 -10.80 3.05
N HIS A 94 -3.53 -10.18 2.69
CA HIS A 94 -3.16 -8.82 3.07
C HIS A 94 -2.76 -8.01 1.83
N GLY A 95 -2.49 -6.73 2.02
CA GLY A 95 -2.00 -5.83 0.97
C GLY A 95 -2.97 -4.70 0.62
N SER A 96 -4.13 -4.63 1.26
CA SER A 96 -5.05 -3.50 1.14
C SER A 96 -4.87 -2.50 2.29
N THR A 97 -5.49 -1.34 2.16
CA THR A 97 -5.52 -0.32 3.21
C THR A 97 -6.24 -0.77 4.48
N LEU A 98 -7.05 -1.85 4.42
CA LEU A 98 -7.72 -2.43 5.58
C LEU A 98 -6.74 -3.05 6.58
N GLU A 99 -5.56 -3.49 6.13
CA GLU A 99 -4.53 -4.13 6.95
C GLU A 99 -3.44 -3.16 7.44
N MET A 100 -3.55 -1.85 7.18
CA MET A 100 -2.51 -0.87 7.52
C MET A 100 -2.36 -0.59 9.03
N ARG A 101 -3.38 -0.88 9.84
CA ARG A 101 -3.33 -0.66 11.29
C ARG A 101 -2.72 -1.87 11.97
N VAL A 102 -1.54 -1.68 12.55
CA VAL A 102 -0.77 -2.71 13.26
C VAL A 102 -0.45 -2.27 14.68
N PRO A 103 -0.31 -3.20 15.64
CA PRO A 103 0.11 -2.86 16.99
C PRO A 103 1.60 -2.47 17.02
N LEU A 104 1.95 -1.51 17.88
CA LEU A 104 3.33 -1.19 18.24
C LEU A 104 3.53 -1.46 19.73
N LEU A 105 4.48 -2.33 20.06
CA LEU A 105 4.91 -2.58 21.43
C LEU A 105 6.42 -2.36 21.54
N ILE A 106 6.85 -1.56 22.52
CA ILE A 106 8.26 -1.32 22.84
C ILE A 106 8.42 -1.51 24.35
N ALA A 107 9.44 -2.26 24.77
CA ALA A 107 9.72 -2.54 26.17
C ALA A 107 11.22 -2.76 26.39
N GLY A 108 11.70 -2.51 27.60
CA GLY A 108 13.09 -2.76 27.99
C GLY A 108 13.76 -1.54 28.62
N ALA A 109 15.10 -1.60 28.71
CA ALA A 109 15.92 -0.53 29.25
C ALA A 109 15.73 0.77 28.45
N GLY A 110 15.59 1.89 29.16
CA GLY A 110 15.40 3.20 28.52
C GLY A 110 14.00 3.43 27.95
N VAL A 111 13.04 2.54 28.18
CA VAL A 111 11.64 2.69 27.74
C VAL A 111 10.75 3.05 28.94
N ARG A 112 9.91 4.08 28.80
CA ARG A 112 8.92 4.47 29.81
C ARG A 112 7.76 3.47 29.82
N ALA A 113 7.48 2.90 30.99
CA ALA A 113 6.27 2.12 31.21
C ALA A 113 5.01 2.97 31.00
N ASP A 114 3.93 2.31 30.58
CA ASP A 114 2.59 2.89 30.40
C ASP A 114 2.53 4.14 29.49
N SER A 115 3.51 4.28 28.60
CA SER A 115 3.57 5.35 27.62
C SER A 115 2.84 4.96 26.32
N VAL A 116 2.05 5.89 25.77
CA VAL A 116 1.30 5.69 24.53
C VAL A 116 1.79 6.71 23.51
N PRO A 117 2.34 6.28 22.37
CA PRO A 117 2.86 7.21 21.38
C PRO A 117 1.70 7.86 20.60
N ARG A 118 1.87 9.12 20.21
CA ARG A 118 0.85 9.85 19.44
C ARG A 118 1.20 9.83 17.96
N GLY A 119 0.29 9.32 17.14
CA GLY A 119 0.45 9.28 15.69
C GLY A 119 1.65 8.46 15.22
N ALA A 120 1.97 7.37 15.92
CA ALA A 120 3.09 6.50 15.56
C ALA A 120 2.84 5.81 14.22
N GLY A 121 3.85 5.85 13.35
CA GLY A 121 3.94 5.06 12.13
C GLY A 121 5.04 4.01 12.20
N LEU A 122 4.99 3.00 11.32
CA LEU A 122 6.06 2.01 11.19
C LEU A 122 7.43 2.66 10.89
N VAL A 123 7.43 3.78 10.15
CA VAL A 123 8.62 4.57 9.81
C VAL A 123 9.32 5.19 11.04
N ASP A 124 8.63 5.28 12.18
CA ASP A 124 9.18 5.84 13.42
C ASP A 124 10.03 4.82 14.21
N VAL A 125 9.92 3.53 13.90
CA VAL A 125 10.58 2.46 14.66
C VAL A 125 12.11 2.60 14.61
N ALA A 126 12.68 2.74 13.40
CA ALA A 126 14.13 2.81 13.25
C ALA A 126 14.74 4.07 13.92
N PRO A 127 14.20 5.29 13.74
CA PRO A 127 14.65 6.46 14.49
C PRO A 127 14.52 6.32 16.01
N THR A 128 13.46 5.66 16.50
CA THR A 128 13.25 5.43 17.94
C THR A 128 14.31 4.51 18.52
N ILE A 129 14.64 3.42 17.82
CA ILE A 129 15.73 2.51 18.22
C ILE A 129 17.08 3.22 18.18
N ALA A 130 17.35 4.04 17.15
CA ALA A 130 18.58 4.80 17.07
C ALA A 130 18.74 5.76 18.27
N ALA A 131 17.66 6.45 18.66
CA ALA A 131 17.66 7.32 19.83
C ALA A 131 17.93 6.55 21.14
N LEU A 132 17.30 5.38 21.33
CA LEU A 132 17.58 4.49 22.47
C LEU A 132 19.04 4.08 22.58
N LEU A 133 19.70 3.87 21.44
CA LEU A 133 21.09 3.42 21.36
C LEU A 133 22.12 4.57 21.36
N GLY A 134 21.68 5.84 21.39
CA GLY A 134 22.58 6.99 21.21
C GLY A 134 23.24 7.02 19.83
N ALA A 135 22.62 6.40 18.83
CA ALA A 135 23.13 6.30 17.46
C ALA A 135 22.49 7.34 16.53
N ARG A 136 23.13 7.59 15.38
CA ARG A 136 22.51 8.38 14.30
C ARG A 136 21.42 7.55 13.62
N PRO A 137 20.22 8.12 13.36
CA PRO A 137 19.17 7.43 12.63
C PRO A 137 19.57 7.20 11.15
N PRO A 138 18.85 6.34 10.40
CA PRO A 138 19.00 6.25 8.95
C PRO A 138 18.88 7.63 8.29
N ALA A 139 19.76 7.91 7.33
CA ALA A 139 19.90 9.25 6.74
C ALA A 139 18.65 9.70 5.97
N ASP A 140 17.88 8.74 5.44
CA ASP A 140 16.67 8.88 4.66
C ASP A 140 15.40 8.49 5.45
N ALA A 141 15.49 8.44 6.78
CA ALA A 141 14.35 8.17 7.63
C ALA A 141 13.23 9.20 7.40
N GLN A 142 12.04 8.71 7.07
CA GLN A 142 10.84 9.53 6.89
C GLN A 142 10.09 9.77 8.22
N GLY A 143 10.30 8.88 9.19
CA GLY A 143 9.70 8.97 10.52
C GLY A 143 10.52 9.79 11.51
N ARG A 144 10.01 9.89 12.73
CA ARG A 144 10.64 10.56 13.88
C ARG A 144 10.95 9.57 14.98
N ALA A 145 11.88 9.93 15.86
CA ALA A 145 12.00 9.22 17.13
C ALA A 145 10.76 9.47 18.00
N LEU A 146 10.19 8.41 18.56
CA LEU A 146 9.08 8.47 19.52
C LEU A 146 9.64 8.74 20.92
N GLY A 147 10.25 9.91 21.12
CA GLY A 147 10.89 10.30 22.37
C GLY A 147 9.95 10.30 23.59
N GLU A 148 8.64 10.37 23.37
CA GLU A 148 7.64 10.17 24.42
C GLU A 148 7.73 8.80 25.09
N LEU A 149 8.23 7.77 24.36
CA LEU A 149 8.40 6.42 24.85
C LEU A 149 9.71 6.21 25.61
N LEU A 150 10.66 7.15 25.56
CA LEU A 150 12.04 6.90 25.99
C LEU A 150 12.38 7.62 27.30
N SER A 151 12.96 6.93 28.28
CA SER A 151 13.39 7.51 29.57
C SER A 151 14.87 7.92 29.63
N VAL A 152 15.57 7.83 28.50
CA VAL A 152 16.97 8.24 28.33
C VAL A 152 17.14 9.74 28.10
#